data_AF-A0AAN9U158-F1
#
_entry.id   AF-A0AAN9U158-F1
#
_cell.length_a   1.000
_cell.length_b   1.000
_cell.length_c   1.000
_cell.angle_alpha   90.00
_cell.angle_beta   90.00
_cell.angle_gamma   90.00
#
_symmetry.space_group_name_H-M   'P 1'
#
loop_
_entity.id
_entity.type
_entity.pdbx_description
1 polymer ?
#
loop_
_entity_poly.entity_id
_entity_poly.type
_entity_poly.pdbx_seq_one_letter_code
_entity_poly.pdbx_strand_id
1 'polypeptide(L)'
;MSVGVNSEEFSNFKLYAQTATSGIETDVRGFIVADSTAQEIVVSVRGSMSLVSWIGDVIWAHEFSSICDGCWAHFGFLYAYHEIASSVNTSLASATRLFPTYKITVTGHSLGGAVATLLGMHIRDAGHDVDIYTYGSPRVGNEALARHITSQSGSNYRVTHLADAVARLPPMQLGFRHTSPEYWLSDGHPRTVGYDAADVVVCKGYYNADCNSGAPWWVVDVTSHFYYLVAISHCGEDTARLSLGAVAGVADGPVNGTTATNSTTEGLEPAVADNVAMQAKLDQAYASALAATEGEVEVVF
;
A
#
# COMPACT_ATOMS: atom_id res chain seq x y z
N MET A 1 3.60 -25.29 2.75
CA MET A 1 2.82 -24.69 3.85
C MET A 1 1.74 -23.85 3.20
N SER A 2 0.48 -24.21 3.43
CA SER A 2 -0.71 -23.59 2.80
C SER A 2 -0.84 -22.13 3.25
N VAL A 3 -0.92 -21.20 2.31
CA VAL A 3 -1.36 -19.82 2.58
C VAL A 3 -2.89 -19.89 2.58
N GLY A 4 -3.49 -19.91 3.78
CA GLY A 4 -4.95 -19.90 3.94
C GLY A 4 -5.51 -18.55 3.49
N VAL A 5 -6.28 -18.57 2.40
CA VAL A 5 -7.08 -17.43 1.93
C VAL A 5 -8.50 -17.63 2.48
N ASN A 6 -9.09 -16.57 3.03
CA ASN A 6 -10.42 -16.56 3.65
C ASN A 6 -11.47 -17.16 2.71
N SER A 7 -12.29 -18.13 3.15
CA SER A 7 -12.96 -19.08 2.23
C SER A 7 -14.41 -18.76 1.85
N GLU A 8 -15.09 -17.79 2.48
CA GLU A 8 -16.52 -17.59 2.25
C GLU A 8 -16.86 -16.46 1.26
N GLU A 9 -16.16 -15.32 1.27
CA GLU A 9 -16.27 -14.29 0.22
C GLU A 9 -15.62 -14.71 -1.11
N PHE A 10 -14.70 -15.68 -1.06
CA PHE A 10 -13.98 -16.23 -2.21
C PHE A 10 -14.61 -17.52 -2.76
N SER A 11 -15.83 -17.88 -2.33
CA SER A 11 -16.53 -19.10 -2.79
C SER A 11 -16.81 -19.12 -4.31
N ASN A 12 -16.77 -17.96 -4.98
CA ASN A 12 -16.86 -17.80 -6.44
C ASN A 12 -15.50 -17.59 -7.13
N PHE A 13 -14.41 -17.51 -6.38
CA PHE A 13 -13.05 -17.35 -6.90
C PHE A 13 -12.54 -18.73 -7.35
N LYS A 14 -12.60 -19.02 -8.64
CA LYS A 14 -11.94 -20.22 -9.16
C LYS A 14 -10.45 -19.90 -9.35
N LEU A 15 -9.64 -20.20 -8.34
CA LEU A 15 -8.18 -20.13 -8.43
C LEU A 15 -7.69 -21.10 -9.53
N TYR A 16 -7.35 -20.57 -10.70
CA TYR A 16 -6.87 -21.41 -11.82
C TYR A 16 -5.38 -21.76 -11.73
N ALA A 17 -4.56 -20.89 -11.16
CA ALA A 17 -3.15 -21.12 -10.92
C ALA A 17 -2.66 -20.19 -9.81
N GLN A 18 -1.82 -20.70 -8.90
CA GLN A 18 -1.09 -19.90 -7.93
C GLN A 18 0.40 -20.13 -8.18
N THR A 19 1.13 -19.09 -8.57
CA THR A 19 2.61 -19.13 -8.50
C THR A 19 3.04 -18.29 -7.31
N ALA A 20 3.66 -18.93 -6.33
CA ALA A 20 4.34 -18.19 -5.27
C ALA A 20 5.65 -17.62 -5.82
N THR A 21 5.84 -16.32 -5.68
CA THR A 21 7.13 -15.66 -5.91
C THR A 21 7.74 -15.35 -4.56
N SER A 22 9.01 -15.66 -4.35
CA SER A 22 9.71 -15.34 -3.11
C SER A 22 11.07 -14.74 -3.42
N GLY A 23 11.33 -13.53 -2.91
CA GLY A 23 12.69 -13.01 -2.77
C GLY A 23 13.35 -13.71 -1.58
N ILE A 24 14.52 -14.31 -1.79
CA ILE A 24 15.20 -15.08 -0.74
C ILE A 24 15.84 -14.13 0.27
N GLU A 25 16.33 -12.98 -0.19
CA GLU A 25 17.03 -12.01 0.65
C GLU A 25 16.07 -10.96 1.23
N THR A 26 14.94 -10.66 0.58
CA THR A 26 13.97 -9.66 1.07
C THR A 26 12.76 -10.23 1.79
N ASP A 27 12.55 -11.56 1.76
CA ASP A 27 11.32 -12.24 2.20
C ASP A 27 10.04 -11.65 1.58
N VAL A 28 10.15 -10.92 0.47
CA VAL A 28 8.97 -10.46 -0.28
C VAL A 28 8.33 -11.67 -0.93
N ARG A 29 7.04 -11.83 -0.67
CA ARG A 29 6.25 -12.93 -1.20
C ARG A 29 5.13 -12.38 -2.05
N GLY A 30 4.85 -13.03 -3.16
CA GLY A 30 3.72 -12.68 -3.99
C GLY A 30 3.01 -13.91 -4.52
N PHE A 31 1.80 -13.71 -5.01
CA PHE A 31 1.10 -14.72 -5.78
C PHE A 31 0.37 -14.09 -6.95
N ILE A 32 0.19 -14.90 -7.99
CA ILE A 32 -0.63 -14.54 -9.14
C ILE A 32 -1.83 -15.48 -9.16
N VAL A 33 -3.02 -14.93 -9.34
CA VAL A 33 -4.29 -15.67 -9.46
C VAL A 33 -5.10 -15.13 -10.63
N ALA A 34 -5.83 -16.00 -11.31
CA ALA A 34 -6.90 -15.59 -12.22
C ALA A 34 -8.26 -15.82 -11.57
N ASP A 35 -9.09 -14.78 -11.52
CA ASP A 35 -10.48 -14.83 -11.09
C ASP A 35 -11.41 -14.87 -12.30
N SER A 36 -12.16 -15.96 -12.45
CA SER A 36 -13.18 -16.06 -13.50
C SER A 36 -14.41 -15.21 -13.28
N THR A 37 -14.69 -14.82 -12.04
CA THR A 37 -15.89 -14.03 -11.70
C THR A 37 -15.69 -12.57 -12.08
N ALA A 38 -14.59 -11.96 -11.64
CA ALA A 38 -14.20 -10.62 -12.05
C ALA A 38 -13.59 -10.54 -13.47
N GLN A 39 -13.24 -11.69 -14.06
CA GLN A 39 -12.47 -11.77 -15.32
C GLN A 39 -11.15 -10.99 -15.22
N GLU A 40 -10.37 -11.30 -14.18
CA GLU A 40 -9.18 -10.55 -13.80
C GLU A 40 -8.01 -11.48 -13.43
N ILE A 41 -6.79 -11.07 -13.75
CA ILE A 41 -5.55 -11.66 -13.26
C ILE A 41 -5.00 -10.71 -12.19
N VAL A 42 -4.93 -11.17 -10.95
CA VAL A 42 -4.42 -10.39 -9.82
C VAL A 42 -3.01 -10.87 -9.46
N VAL A 43 -2.06 -9.93 -9.47
CA VAL A 43 -0.71 -10.09 -8.92
C VAL A 43 -0.70 -9.42 -7.54
N SER A 44 -0.66 -10.21 -6.48
CA SER A 44 -0.62 -9.70 -5.10
C SER A 44 0.78 -9.83 -4.52
N VAL A 45 1.26 -8.78 -3.85
CA VAL A 45 2.56 -8.73 -3.19
C VAL A 45 2.38 -8.41 -1.71
N ARG A 46 2.97 -9.25 -0.88
CA ARG A 46 3.05 -9.10 0.56
C ARG A 46 4.39 -8.45 0.93
N GLY A 47 4.32 -7.40 1.76
CA GLY A 47 5.49 -6.81 2.39
C GLY A 47 6.10 -7.72 3.47
N SER A 48 7.35 -7.45 3.87
CA SER A 48 8.02 -8.20 4.93
C SER A 48 7.33 -8.03 6.28
N MET A 49 7.47 -9.02 7.18
CA MET A 49 6.78 -9.05 8.47
C MET A 49 7.34 -8.06 9.51
N SER A 50 8.50 -7.46 9.28
CA SER A 50 9.11 -6.52 10.24
C SER A 50 8.97 -5.05 9.84
N LEU A 51 7.73 -4.60 9.69
CA LEU A 51 7.41 -3.21 9.41
C LEU A 51 7.99 -2.25 10.47
N VAL A 52 7.91 -2.63 11.74
CA VAL A 52 8.41 -1.82 12.86
C VAL A 52 9.93 -1.64 12.78
N SER A 53 10.68 -2.69 12.40
CA SER A 53 12.12 -2.56 12.13
C SER A 53 12.38 -1.63 10.95
N TRP A 54 11.63 -1.77 9.86
CA TRP A 54 11.80 -0.90 8.69
C TRP A 54 11.57 0.58 9.02
N ILE A 55 10.58 0.91 9.85
CA ILE A 55 10.35 2.27 10.34
C ILE A 55 11.48 2.71 11.29
N GLY A 56 11.91 1.82 12.20
CA GLY A 56 12.90 2.12 13.24
C GLY A 56 14.32 2.30 12.72
N ASP A 57 14.70 1.65 11.63
CA ASP A 57 16.07 1.69 11.10
C ASP A 57 16.37 2.99 10.33
N VAL A 58 15.34 3.71 9.86
CA VAL A 58 15.45 5.05 9.20
C VAL A 58 16.45 5.06 8.02
N ILE A 59 16.66 3.91 7.36
CA ILE A 59 17.57 3.79 6.21
C ILE A 59 16.81 4.21 4.94
N TRP A 60 16.89 5.50 4.61
CA TRP A 60 16.31 6.09 3.40
C TRP A 60 17.26 6.07 2.20
N ALA A 61 18.01 4.98 2.05
CA ALA A 61 18.92 4.82 0.91
C ALA A 61 18.12 4.76 -0.40
N HIS A 62 18.61 5.46 -1.42
CA HIS A 62 18.03 5.45 -2.76
C HIS A 62 19.08 5.08 -3.80
N GLU A 63 18.62 4.57 -4.93
CA GLU A 63 19.44 4.18 -6.07
C GLU A 63 18.85 4.73 -7.37
N PHE A 64 19.72 5.28 -8.23
CA PHE A 64 19.33 5.67 -9.58
C PHE A 64 18.94 4.46 -10.40
N SER A 65 17.85 4.58 -11.14
CA SER A 65 17.29 3.51 -11.92
C SER A 65 17.20 3.90 -13.39
N SER A 66 17.38 2.93 -14.27
CA SER A 66 17.18 3.10 -15.71
C SER A 66 15.70 3.00 -16.14
N ILE A 67 14.75 2.99 -15.19
CA ILE A 67 13.31 3.01 -15.48
C ILE A 67 12.93 4.24 -16.32
N CYS A 68 13.46 5.41 -15.96
CA CYS A 68 13.22 6.67 -16.65
C CYS A 68 14.34 7.69 -16.38
N ASP A 69 14.40 8.72 -17.22
CA ASP A 69 15.43 9.76 -17.09
C ASP A 69 15.33 10.48 -15.74
N GLY A 70 16.45 10.47 -14.99
CA GLY A 70 16.54 11.10 -13.66
C GLY A 70 15.79 10.36 -12.55
N CYS A 71 15.28 9.15 -12.80
CA CYS A 71 14.51 8.39 -11.82
C CYS A 71 15.41 7.69 -10.80
N TRP A 72 14.99 7.77 -9.54
CA TRP A 72 15.58 6.98 -8.47
C TRP A 72 14.47 6.46 -7.55
N ALA A 73 14.71 5.30 -6.94
CA ALA A 73 13.80 4.62 -6.02
C ALA A 73 14.50 4.30 -4.70
N HIS A 74 13.73 4.00 -3.66
CA HIS A 74 14.26 3.43 -2.43
C HIS A 74 14.99 2.12 -2.76
N PHE A 75 16.23 1.99 -2.28
CA PHE A 75 17.11 0.85 -2.58
C PHE A 75 16.45 -0.49 -2.24
N GLY A 76 15.83 -0.59 -1.06
CA GLY A 76 15.20 -1.83 -0.59
C GLY A 76 14.00 -2.24 -1.44
N PHE A 77 13.17 -1.28 -1.85
CA PHE A 77 12.02 -1.56 -2.71
C PHE A 77 12.46 -1.96 -4.12
N LEU A 78 13.46 -1.27 -4.67
CA LEU A 78 14.01 -1.56 -5.99
C LEU A 78 14.66 -2.96 -6.02
N TYR A 79 15.42 -3.30 -4.98
CA TYR A 79 16.03 -4.61 -4.83
C TYR A 79 14.97 -5.72 -4.72
N ALA A 80 13.95 -5.55 -3.87
CA ALA A 80 12.85 -6.50 -3.73
C ALA A 80 12.06 -6.71 -5.03
N TYR A 81 11.81 -5.62 -5.76
CA TYR A 81 11.21 -5.67 -7.09
C TYR A 81 12.06 -6.51 -8.06
N HIS A 82 13.37 -6.25 -8.13
CA HIS A 82 14.27 -6.97 -9.04
C HIS A 82 14.33 -8.47 -8.75
N GLU A 83 14.25 -8.89 -7.49
CA GLU A 83 14.23 -10.31 -7.11
C GLU A 83 13.03 -11.06 -7.71
N ILE A 84 11.85 -10.45 -7.78
CA ILE A 84 10.61 -11.15 -8.16
C ILE A 84 10.13 -10.84 -9.59
N ALA A 85 10.61 -9.76 -10.22
CA ALA A 85 10.14 -9.30 -11.53
C ALA A 85 10.18 -10.37 -12.63
N SER A 86 11.27 -11.15 -12.72
CA SER A 86 11.42 -12.20 -13.73
C SER A 86 10.41 -13.34 -13.54
N SER A 87 10.17 -13.74 -12.29
CA SER A 87 9.20 -14.78 -11.94
C SER A 87 7.78 -14.31 -12.22
N VAL A 88 7.44 -13.09 -11.81
CA VAL A 88 6.15 -12.45 -12.09
C VAL A 88 5.90 -12.38 -13.59
N ASN A 89 6.87 -11.93 -14.40
CA ASN A 89 6.74 -11.86 -15.85
C ASN A 89 6.45 -13.23 -16.48
N THR A 90 7.16 -14.27 -16.04
CA THR A 90 6.99 -15.65 -16.57
C THR A 90 5.59 -16.19 -16.26
N SER A 91 5.13 -16.00 -15.03
CA SER A 91 3.81 -16.45 -14.59
C SER A 91 2.69 -15.63 -15.20
N LEU A 92 2.85 -14.31 -15.31
CA LEU A 92 1.89 -13.43 -15.95
C LEU A 92 1.75 -13.73 -17.45
N ALA A 93 2.86 -13.98 -18.15
CA ALA A 93 2.83 -14.41 -19.55
C ALA A 93 2.06 -15.73 -19.74
N SER A 94 2.11 -16.63 -18.74
CA SER A 94 1.35 -17.87 -18.77
C SER A 94 -0.13 -17.64 -18.50
N ALA A 95 -0.46 -16.81 -17.51
CA ALA A 95 -1.83 -16.46 -17.17
C ALA A 95 -2.53 -15.71 -18.33
N THR A 96 -1.87 -14.72 -18.92
CA THR A 96 -2.41 -13.95 -20.06
C THR A 96 -2.62 -14.79 -21.32
N ARG A 97 -1.82 -15.85 -21.54
CA ARG A 97 -2.10 -16.83 -22.61
C ARG A 97 -3.36 -17.64 -22.36
N LEU A 98 -3.64 -18.00 -21.11
CA LEU A 98 -4.83 -18.77 -20.73
C LEU A 98 -6.09 -17.89 -20.66
N PHE A 99 -5.92 -16.61 -20.29
CA PHE A 99 -7.00 -15.65 -20.06
C PHE A 99 -6.74 -14.33 -20.80
N PRO A 100 -6.74 -14.34 -22.15
CA PRO A 100 -6.30 -13.19 -22.95
C PRO A 100 -7.21 -11.96 -22.87
N THR A 101 -8.44 -12.12 -22.39
CA THR A 101 -9.41 -11.02 -22.25
C THR A 101 -9.52 -10.52 -20.81
N TYR A 102 -8.77 -11.10 -19.87
CA TYR A 102 -8.88 -10.74 -18.47
C TYR A 102 -8.10 -9.45 -18.21
N LYS A 103 -8.65 -8.59 -17.36
CA LYS A 103 -7.94 -7.42 -16.85
C LYS A 103 -6.75 -7.85 -16.01
N ILE A 104 -5.74 -7.01 -15.87
CA ILE A 104 -4.59 -7.27 -15.00
C ILE A 104 -4.60 -6.24 -13.89
N THR A 105 -4.52 -6.72 -12.65
CA THR A 105 -4.40 -5.87 -11.47
C THR A 105 -3.18 -6.28 -10.68
N VAL A 106 -2.41 -5.30 -10.22
CA VAL A 106 -1.30 -5.49 -9.30
C VAL A 106 -1.66 -4.85 -7.98
N THR A 107 -1.51 -5.58 -6.88
CA THR A 107 -1.91 -5.10 -5.56
C THR A 107 -0.88 -5.41 -4.48
N GLY A 108 -0.85 -4.56 -3.45
CA GLY A 108 -0.01 -4.78 -2.29
C GLY A 108 -0.34 -3.85 -1.12
N HIS A 109 -0.11 -4.35 0.09
CA HIS A 109 -0.23 -3.60 1.34
C HIS A 109 1.15 -3.28 1.89
N SER A 110 1.30 -2.12 2.55
CA SER A 110 2.53 -1.73 3.22
C SER A 110 3.73 -1.69 2.26
N LEU A 111 4.88 -2.25 2.66
CA LEU A 111 6.04 -2.47 1.79
C LEU A 111 5.68 -3.24 0.50
N GLY A 112 4.71 -4.16 0.58
CA GLY A 112 4.19 -4.86 -0.60
C GLY A 112 3.53 -3.90 -1.60
N GLY A 113 2.93 -2.80 -1.14
CA GLY A 113 2.40 -1.73 -1.99
C GLY A 113 3.49 -1.00 -2.77
N ALA A 114 4.66 -0.78 -2.16
CA ALA A 114 5.79 -0.16 -2.87
C ALA A 114 6.33 -1.07 -3.98
N VAL A 115 6.48 -2.36 -3.68
CA VAL A 115 6.93 -3.36 -4.67
C VAL A 115 5.86 -3.57 -5.76
N ALA A 116 4.58 -3.61 -5.39
CA ALA A 116 3.45 -3.68 -6.33
C ALA A 116 3.43 -2.47 -7.28
N THR A 117 3.76 -1.27 -6.79
CA THR A 117 3.88 -0.06 -7.61
C THR A 117 4.96 -0.20 -8.67
N LEU A 118 6.15 -0.70 -8.30
CA LEU A 118 7.25 -0.95 -9.24
C LEU A 118 6.92 -2.07 -10.23
N LEU A 119 6.32 -3.17 -9.77
CA LEU A 119 5.90 -4.27 -10.64
C LEU A 119 4.83 -3.82 -11.65
N GLY A 120 3.82 -3.10 -11.20
CA GLY A 120 2.75 -2.62 -12.09
C GLY A 120 3.30 -1.68 -13.16
N MET A 121 4.21 -0.79 -12.80
CA MET A 121 4.95 0.05 -13.76
C MET A 121 5.71 -0.79 -14.78
N HIS A 122 6.46 -1.79 -14.32
CA HIS A 122 7.25 -2.66 -15.21
C HIS A 122 6.37 -3.46 -16.18
N ILE A 123 5.24 -3.95 -15.69
CA ILE A 123 4.28 -4.70 -16.52
C ILE A 123 3.62 -3.77 -17.56
N ARG A 124 3.35 -2.50 -17.21
CA ARG A 124 2.87 -1.47 -18.15
C ARG A 124 3.90 -1.15 -19.22
N ASP A 125 5.18 -1.01 -18.85
CA ASP A 125 6.27 -0.79 -19.81
C ASP A 125 6.45 -1.96 -20.78
N ALA A 126 6.08 -3.18 -20.37
CA ALA A 126 6.02 -4.34 -21.24
C ALA A 126 4.80 -4.36 -22.19
N GLY A 127 3.93 -3.34 -22.13
CA GLY A 127 2.81 -3.13 -23.06
C GLY A 127 1.46 -3.67 -22.58
N HIS A 128 1.33 -4.00 -21.30
CA HIS A 128 0.06 -4.44 -20.72
C HIS A 128 -0.72 -3.28 -20.10
N ASP A 129 -2.06 -3.31 -20.21
CA ASP A 129 -2.94 -2.41 -19.47
C ASP A 129 -3.19 -3.00 -18.07
N VAL A 130 -2.76 -2.28 -17.03
CA VAL A 130 -2.72 -2.76 -15.65
C VAL A 130 -3.25 -1.70 -14.71
N ASP A 131 -4.14 -2.07 -13.80
CA ASP A 131 -4.49 -1.23 -12.65
C ASP A 131 -3.61 -1.57 -11.43
N ILE A 132 -3.15 -0.55 -10.71
CA ILE A 132 -2.32 -0.70 -9.51
C ILE A 132 -3.15 -0.27 -8.31
N TYR A 133 -3.37 -1.18 -7.36
CA TYR A 133 -4.04 -0.91 -6.09
C TYR A 133 -3.06 -1.06 -4.94
N THR A 134 -2.85 -0.03 -4.14
CA THR A 134 -1.97 -0.13 -2.98
C THR A 134 -2.64 0.41 -1.73
N TYR A 135 -2.32 -0.20 -0.59
CA TYR A 135 -2.93 0.13 0.70
C TYR A 135 -1.83 0.43 1.69
N GLY A 136 -1.79 1.65 2.24
CA GLY A 136 -0.72 2.07 3.15
C GLY A 136 0.68 1.99 2.53
N SER A 137 0.80 2.20 1.22
CA SER A 137 2.09 2.15 0.54
C SER A 137 2.99 3.31 1.00
N PRO A 138 4.28 3.06 1.29
CA PRO A 138 5.25 4.13 1.43
C PRO A 138 5.55 4.78 0.07
N ARG A 139 6.20 5.95 0.10
CA ARG A 139 6.74 6.64 -1.09
C ARG A 139 7.84 5.80 -1.71
N VAL A 140 7.76 5.57 -3.01
CA VAL A 140 8.61 4.59 -3.69
C VAL A 140 9.93 5.19 -4.18
N GLY A 141 9.90 6.44 -4.63
CA GLY A 141 11.06 7.10 -5.20
C GLY A 141 10.83 8.58 -5.42
N ASN A 142 11.58 9.18 -6.34
CA ASN A 142 11.51 10.62 -6.58
C ASN A 142 10.31 11.06 -7.40
N GLU A 143 10.21 12.37 -7.61
CA GLU A 143 9.18 12.98 -8.44
C GLU A 143 9.21 12.47 -9.88
N ALA A 144 10.40 12.31 -10.49
CA ALA A 144 10.53 11.81 -11.85
C ALA A 144 9.90 10.41 -11.99
N LEU A 145 10.21 9.50 -11.05
CA LEU A 145 9.61 8.17 -11.00
C LEU A 145 8.10 8.25 -10.73
N ALA A 146 7.67 9.03 -9.75
CA ALA A 146 6.24 9.17 -9.42
C ALA A 146 5.42 9.71 -10.60
N ARG A 147 5.96 10.68 -11.34
CA ARG A 147 5.36 11.23 -12.56
C ARG A 147 5.30 10.19 -13.67
N HIS A 148 6.39 9.49 -13.91
CA HIS A 148 6.46 8.42 -14.90
C HIS A 148 5.37 7.36 -14.65
N ILE A 149 5.26 6.85 -13.43
CA ILE A 149 4.25 5.84 -13.06
C ILE A 149 2.82 6.40 -13.17
N THR A 150 2.63 7.67 -12.81
CA THR A 150 1.33 8.34 -12.87
C THR A 150 0.88 8.60 -14.32
N SER A 151 1.81 8.78 -15.26
CA SER A 151 1.51 9.08 -16.66
C SER A 151 1.39 7.86 -17.57
N GLN A 152 1.77 6.67 -17.09
CA GLN A 152 1.56 5.42 -17.82
C GLN A 152 0.07 5.13 -18.02
N SER A 153 -0.24 4.33 -19.05
CA SER A 153 -1.59 3.79 -19.26
C SER A 153 -1.97 2.83 -18.12
N GLY A 154 -3.21 2.94 -17.66
CA GLY A 154 -3.73 2.21 -16.50
C GLY A 154 -3.94 3.13 -15.30
N SER A 155 -4.65 2.65 -14.28
CA SER A 155 -5.04 3.48 -13.14
C SER A 155 -4.17 3.24 -11.92
N ASN A 156 -3.91 4.29 -11.14
CA ASN A 156 -3.21 4.18 -9.86
C ASN A 156 -4.20 4.48 -8.72
N TYR A 157 -4.44 3.49 -7.86
CA TYR A 157 -5.32 3.58 -6.70
C TYR A 157 -4.49 3.39 -5.43
N ARG A 158 -3.88 4.49 -4.96
CA ARG A 158 -3.15 4.51 -3.70
C ARG A 158 -4.08 4.88 -2.56
N VAL A 159 -4.48 3.91 -1.76
CA VAL A 159 -5.37 4.07 -0.62
C VAL A 159 -4.56 4.33 0.65
N THR A 160 -4.95 5.37 1.40
CA THR A 160 -4.36 5.76 2.68
C THR A 160 -5.43 5.81 3.77
N HIS A 161 -5.07 5.52 5.01
CA HIS A 161 -6.00 5.50 6.13
C HIS A 161 -5.56 6.47 7.22
N LEU A 162 -6.44 7.43 7.55
CA LEU A 162 -6.21 8.45 8.58
C LEU A 162 -4.78 9.01 8.52
N ALA A 163 -4.05 8.94 9.62
CA ALA A 163 -2.68 9.40 9.77
C ALA A 163 -1.67 8.24 9.80
N ASP A 164 -1.93 7.16 9.06
CA ASP A 164 -1.00 6.04 8.87
C ASP A 164 0.41 6.55 8.56
N ALA A 165 1.35 6.24 9.45
CA ALA A 165 2.74 6.64 9.39
C ALA A 165 3.48 6.11 8.17
N VAL A 166 3.17 4.90 7.69
CA VAL A 166 3.92 4.25 6.60
C VAL A 166 3.73 5.02 5.30
N ALA A 167 2.51 5.49 5.05
CA ALA A 167 2.18 6.32 3.90
C ALA A 167 2.84 7.71 3.93
N ARG A 168 3.56 8.07 5.01
CA ARG A 168 4.35 9.30 5.13
C ARG A 168 5.85 9.07 5.04
N LEU A 169 6.27 7.85 4.74
CA LEU A 169 7.68 7.48 4.67
C LEU A 169 8.01 6.93 3.27
N PRO A 170 9.26 7.07 2.80
CA PRO A 170 10.31 7.91 3.35
C PRO A 170 9.95 9.42 3.29
N PRO A 171 10.63 10.29 4.06
CA PRO A 171 10.26 11.70 4.20
C PRO A 171 10.34 12.52 2.90
N MET A 172 9.45 13.50 2.74
CA MET A 172 9.39 14.39 1.58
C MET A 172 10.63 15.28 1.44
N GLN A 173 11.22 15.75 2.55
CA GLN A 173 12.44 16.56 2.48
C GLN A 173 13.64 15.83 1.84
N LEU A 174 13.59 14.50 1.74
CA LEU A 174 14.61 13.69 1.06
C LEU A 174 14.31 13.46 -0.43
N GLY A 175 13.33 14.18 -1.00
CA GLY A 175 12.96 14.11 -2.41
C GLY A 175 12.00 12.97 -2.78
N PHE A 176 11.57 12.15 -1.81
CA PHE A 176 10.61 11.08 -2.06
C PHE A 176 9.20 11.63 -2.32
N ARG A 177 8.51 11.09 -3.33
CA ARG A 177 7.17 11.48 -3.75
C ARG A 177 6.25 10.27 -3.91
N HIS A 178 4.96 10.56 -3.82
CA HIS A 178 3.90 9.61 -4.12
C HIS A 178 3.43 9.74 -5.56
N THR A 179 2.90 8.64 -6.10
CA THR A 179 2.03 8.67 -7.29
C THR A 179 0.71 9.37 -6.97
N SER A 180 0.03 9.84 -8.03
CA SER A 180 -1.26 10.53 -7.94
C SER A 180 -2.34 9.75 -8.71
N PRO A 181 -3.62 9.73 -8.26
CA PRO A 181 -4.13 10.33 -7.04
C PRO A 181 -3.98 9.45 -5.78
N GLU A 182 -4.25 10.06 -4.62
CA GLU A 182 -4.51 9.40 -3.34
C GLU A 182 -6.01 9.24 -3.12
N TYR A 183 -6.41 8.10 -2.57
CA TYR A 183 -7.78 7.83 -2.08
C TYR A 183 -7.72 7.67 -0.56
N TRP A 184 -8.05 8.75 0.16
CA TRP A 184 -7.85 8.86 1.59
C TRP A 184 -9.13 8.53 2.35
N LEU A 185 -9.02 7.53 3.24
CA LEU A 185 -10.03 7.19 4.23
C LEU A 185 -9.87 8.14 5.42
N SER A 186 -10.62 9.24 5.42
CA SER A 186 -10.29 10.45 6.19
C SER A 186 -10.94 10.56 7.57
N ASP A 187 -11.96 9.76 7.87
CA ASP A 187 -12.76 9.87 9.09
C ASP A 187 -12.84 8.53 9.84
N GLY A 188 -13.24 8.55 11.11
CA GLY A 188 -13.32 7.37 11.97
C GLY A 188 -12.17 7.28 12.98
N HIS A 189 -11.74 6.06 13.29
CA HIS A 189 -10.67 5.76 14.24
C HIS A 189 -9.68 4.76 13.64
N PRO A 190 -8.48 4.56 14.23
CA PRO A 190 -7.43 3.71 13.63
C PRO A 190 -7.79 2.26 13.31
N ARG A 191 -8.93 1.77 13.77
CA ARG A 191 -9.44 0.41 13.53
C ARG A 191 -10.72 0.38 12.67
N THR A 192 -11.10 1.51 12.07
CA THR A 192 -12.27 1.62 11.21
C THR A 192 -12.04 0.81 9.93
N VAL A 193 -13.04 0.01 9.55
CA VAL A 193 -13.02 -0.82 8.34
C VAL A 193 -14.23 -0.57 7.43
N GLY A 194 -15.36 -0.13 7.99
CA GLY A 194 -16.52 0.26 7.20
C GLY A 194 -16.37 1.69 6.70
N TYR A 195 -16.20 1.84 5.39
CA TYR A 195 -16.20 3.12 4.69
C TYR A 195 -17.15 3.03 3.50
N ASP A 196 -17.96 4.06 3.30
CA ASP A 196 -18.75 4.25 2.08
C ASP A 196 -17.93 5.03 1.04
N ALA A 197 -18.33 4.95 -0.23
CA ALA A 197 -17.67 5.68 -1.31
C ALA A 197 -17.66 7.21 -1.09
N ALA A 198 -18.64 7.73 -0.34
CA ALA A 198 -18.75 9.15 -0.01
C ALA A 198 -17.70 9.60 1.04
N ASP A 199 -17.12 8.67 1.79
CA ASP A 199 -16.12 8.96 2.84
C ASP A 199 -14.70 9.05 2.28
N VAL A 200 -14.51 8.72 1.00
CA VAL A 200 -13.20 8.70 0.35
C VAL A 200 -12.86 10.07 -0.22
N VAL A 201 -11.86 10.73 0.36
CA VAL A 201 -11.33 12.00 -0.12
C VAL A 201 -10.26 11.74 -1.17
N VAL A 202 -10.38 12.37 -2.34
CA VAL A 202 -9.40 12.20 -3.44
C VAL A 202 -8.43 13.38 -3.46
N CYS A 203 -7.16 13.12 -3.15
CA CYS A 203 -6.10 14.11 -3.22
C CYS A 203 -5.22 13.90 -4.46
N LYS A 204 -4.89 14.99 -5.15
CA LYS A 204 -4.08 14.96 -6.37
C LYS A 204 -2.75 15.67 -6.17
N GLY A 205 -1.78 15.29 -6.99
CA GLY A 205 -0.44 15.87 -6.98
C GLY A 205 0.57 15.02 -6.23
N TYR A 206 1.84 15.37 -6.42
CA TYR A 206 2.99 14.59 -5.93
C TYR A 206 3.47 15.04 -4.53
N TYR A 207 2.95 16.17 -4.06
CA TYR A 207 3.32 16.90 -2.85
C TYR A 207 2.14 17.20 -1.93
N ASN A 208 1.01 16.52 -2.13
CA ASN A 208 -0.24 16.89 -1.50
C ASN A 208 -0.18 16.74 0.04
N ALA A 209 -0.48 17.81 0.75
CA ALA A 209 -0.62 17.85 2.21
C ALA A 209 -2.05 18.19 2.66
N ASP A 210 -3.03 17.88 1.82
CA ASP A 210 -4.47 18.00 2.13
C ASP A 210 -5.05 16.67 2.66
N CYS A 211 -4.38 15.53 2.39
CA CYS A 211 -4.79 14.18 2.84
C CYS A 211 -3.83 13.60 3.89
N ASN A 212 -3.45 12.31 3.78
CA ASN A 212 -2.70 11.58 4.80
C ASN A 212 -1.41 12.30 5.21
N SER A 213 -0.62 12.82 4.25
CA SER A 213 0.63 13.54 4.55
C SER A 213 0.39 14.88 5.29
N GLY A 214 -0.80 15.45 5.19
CA GLY A 214 -1.22 16.68 5.84
C GLY A 214 -1.75 16.54 7.26
N ALA A 215 -2.32 15.38 7.61
CA ALA A 215 -2.98 15.20 8.90
C ALA A 215 -2.00 15.45 10.08
N PRO A 216 -2.41 16.12 11.17
CA PRO A 216 -1.50 16.63 12.20
C PRO A 216 -0.47 15.63 12.72
N TRP A 217 0.79 16.05 12.91
CA TRP A 217 1.88 15.15 13.30
C TRP A 217 1.62 14.41 14.64
N TRP A 218 0.82 14.97 15.54
CA TRP A 218 0.49 14.37 16.84
C TRP A 218 -0.62 13.30 16.77
N VAL A 219 -1.31 13.16 15.64
CA VAL A 219 -2.29 12.08 15.42
C VAL A 219 -1.73 10.93 14.59
N VAL A 220 -0.46 11.03 14.16
CA VAL A 220 0.21 9.97 13.39
C VAL A 220 0.26 8.69 14.19
N ASP A 221 -0.07 7.59 13.51
CA ASP A 221 -0.20 6.30 14.16
C ASP A 221 0.18 5.15 13.22
N VAL A 222 0.51 4.01 13.83
CA VAL A 222 0.79 2.76 13.09
C VAL A 222 -0.38 1.78 13.17
N THR A 223 -1.38 2.03 14.02
CA THR A 223 -2.55 1.16 14.13
C THR A 223 -3.39 1.19 12.86
N SER A 224 -3.67 2.38 12.31
CA SER A 224 -4.35 2.66 11.06
C SER A 224 -3.74 1.89 9.89
N HIS A 225 -2.43 1.62 9.96
CA HIS A 225 -1.72 0.86 8.95
C HIS A 225 -2.26 -0.58 8.78
N PHE A 226 -2.83 -1.16 9.82
CA PHE A 226 -3.31 -2.55 9.81
C PHE A 226 -4.79 -2.68 9.44
N TYR A 227 -5.49 -1.58 9.15
CA TYR A 227 -6.91 -1.56 8.83
C TYR A 227 -7.14 -0.75 7.55
N TYR A 228 -7.48 -1.44 6.47
CA TYR A 228 -7.73 -0.87 5.15
C TYR A 228 -8.94 -1.56 4.55
N LEU A 229 -10.14 -1.05 4.86
CA LEU A 229 -11.45 -1.66 4.56
C LEU A 229 -11.71 -3.02 5.24
N VAL A 230 -10.65 -3.70 5.67
CA VAL A 230 -10.59 -4.93 6.45
C VAL A 230 -9.37 -4.88 7.37
N ALA A 231 -9.26 -5.81 8.33
CA ALA A 231 -8.06 -6.01 9.12
C ALA A 231 -6.96 -6.69 8.27
N ILE A 232 -6.34 -5.93 7.36
CA ILE A 232 -5.56 -6.41 6.20
C ILE A 232 -4.31 -7.23 6.56
N SER A 233 -3.82 -7.13 7.79
CA SER A 233 -2.63 -7.87 8.25
C SER A 233 -2.93 -9.16 9.02
N HIS A 234 -4.20 -9.52 9.20
CA HIS A 234 -4.58 -10.80 9.81
C HIS A 234 -4.71 -11.89 8.71
N CYS A 235 -3.90 -12.94 8.80
CA CYS A 235 -4.05 -14.13 7.97
C CYS A 235 -4.72 -15.24 8.78
N GLY A 236 -6.03 -15.47 8.56
CA GLY A 236 -6.76 -16.64 9.04
C GLY A 236 -7.25 -16.58 10.49
N GLU A 237 -8.55 -16.31 10.65
CA GLU A 237 -9.37 -17.00 11.67
C GLU A 237 -10.52 -17.69 10.92
N ASP A 238 -10.60 -19.02 11.03
CA ASP A 238 -11.57 -19.92 10.39
C ASP A 238 -13.02 -19.76 10.91
N THR A 239 -13.46 -18.54 11.23
CA THR A 239 -14.88 -18.31 11.52
C THR A 239 -15.41 -17.15 10.69
N ALA A 240 -16.18 -17.50 9.67
CA ALA A 240 -17.11 -16.58 9.07
C ALA A 240 -18.10 -16.09 10.13
N ARG A 241 -18.04 -14.80 10.44
CA ARG A 241 -19.13 -14.11 11.13
C ARG A 241 -19.89 -13.28 10.13
N LEU A 242 -20.69 -13.95 9.30
CA LEU A 242 -21.86 -13.38 8.64
C LEU A 242 -22.78 -14.50 8.14
N SER A 243 -23.56 -15.07 9.07
CA SER A 243 -24.83 -15.70 8.72
C SER A 243 -25.95 -14.74 9.07
N LEU A 244 -26.49 -14.06 8.05
CA LEU A 244 -27.81 -13.43 8.14
C LEU A 244 -28.86 -14.53 7.95
N GLY A 245 -29.50 -14.94 9.06
CA GLY A 245 -30.78 -15.62 9.01
C GLY A 245 -30.94 -16.83 9.92
N ALA A 246 -31.08 -16.62 11.23
CA ALA A 246 -31.95 -17.44 12.08
C ALA A 246 -32.22 -16.71 13.41
N VAL A 247 -33.41 -16.12 13.49
CA VAL A 247 -34.01 -15.66 14.74
C VAL A 247 -34.31 -16.88 15.60
N ALA A 248 -33.68 -17.01 16.77
CA ALA A 248 -34.32 -17.27 18.07
C ALA A 248 -33.30 -17.75 19.13
N GLY A 249 -32.97 -16.85 20.06
CA GLY A 249 -32.88 -17.18 21.48
C GLY A 249 -31.67 -17.97 21.98
N VAL A 250 -30.45 -17.42 21.88
CA VAL A 250 -29.39 -17.63 22.88
C VAL A 250 -28.62 -16.32 23.01
N ALA A 251 -28.53 -15.79 24.23
CA ALA A 251 -27.75 -14.61 24.54
C ALA A 251 -26.26 -14.97 24.55
N ASP A 252 -25.53 -14.60 23.49
CA ASP A 252 -24.07 -14.50 23.53
C ASP A 252 -23.68 -13.02 23.57
N GLY A 253 -23.02 -12.64 24.65
CA GLY A 253 -22.64 -11.26 24.96
C GLY A 253 -21.62 -10.67 24.00
N PRO A 254 -21.45 -9.33 24.03
CA PRO A 254 -20.47 -8.65 23.21
C PRO A 254 -19.07 -9.18 23.53
N VAL A 255 -18.30 -9.53 22.50
CA VAL A 255 -16.87 -9.80 22.64
C VAL A 255 -16.20 -8.46 22.92
N ASN A 256 -16.15 -8.11 24.21
CA ASN A 256 -15.42 -6.98 24.74
C ASN A 256 -13.92 -7.22 24.52
N GLY A 257 -13.38 -6.63 23.44
CA GLY A 257 -11.97 -6.25 23.32
C GLY A 257 -11.68 -4.89 23.96
N THR A 258 -12.47 -4.49 24.98
CA THR A 258 -12.33 -3.22 25.70
C THR A 258 -11.19 -3.27 26.70
N THR A 259 -9.96 -3.26 26.20
CA THR A 259 -8.83 -2.55 26.83
C THR A 259 -7.92 -1.99 25.74
N ALA A 260 -8.51 -1.38 24.70
CA ALA A 260 -7.76 -0.51 23.81
C ALA A 260 -7.68 0.86 24.46
N THR A 261 -6.53 1.19 25.05
CA THR A 261 -6.20 2.58 25.36
C THR A 261 -6.19 3.37 24.04
N ASN A 262 -6.61 4.64 24.06
CA ASN A 262 -6.51 5.62 22.95
C ASN A 262 -5.05 5.93 22.52
N SER A 263 -4.17 4.94 22.52
CA SER A 263 -2.76 5.07 22.20
C SER A 263 -2.58 5.06 20.69
N THR A 264 -2.13 6.19 20.16
CA THR A 264 -1.77 6.42 18.75
C THR A 264 -0.52 5.63 18.32
N THR A 265 0.03 4.76 19.16
CA THR A 265 1.30 4.05 18.88
C THR A 265 1.28 2.64 19.45
N GLU A 266 0.11 2.00 19.53
CA GLU A 266 -0.06 0.68 20.13
C GLU A 266 0.93 -0.34 19.52
N GLY A 267 1.90 -0.78 20.34
CA GLY A 267 2.93 -1.76 19.93
C GLY A 267 4.26 -1.19 19.40
N LEU A 268 4.41 0.13 19.23
CA LEU A 268 5.70 0.74 18.88
C LEU A 268 6.54 1.06 20.13
N GLU A 269 7.86 0.89 20.01
CA GLU A 269 8.77 1.45 21.00
C GLU A 269 8.68 2.99 20.99
N PRO A 270 8.70 3.67 22.16
CA PRO A 270 8.55 5.13 22.25
C PRO A 270 9.51 5.92 21.35
N ALA A 271 10.76 5.46 21.22
CA ALA A 271 11.75 6.11 20.36
C ALA A 271 11.38 6.05 18.87
N VAL A 272 10.76 4.94 18.42
CA VAL A 272 10.29 4.79 17.03
C VAL A 272 9.08 5.70 16.78
N ALA A 273 8.17 5.78 17.75
CA ALA A 273 7.03 6.70 17.69
C ALA A 273 7.47 8.17 17.61
N ASP A 274 8.43 8.58 18.45
CA ASP A 274 8.97 9.95 18.44
C ASP A 274 9.64 10.29 17.11
N ASN A 275 10.39 9.35 16.53
CA ASN A 275 11.01 9.51 15.21
C ASN A 275 9.96 9.68 14.11
N VAL A 276 8.93 8.85 14.10
CA VAL A 276 7.81 8.94 13.15
C VAL A 276 7.10 10.29 13.25
N ALA A 277 6.77 10.72 14.47
CA ALA A 277 6.13 12.01 14.72
C ALA A 277 7.02 13.19 14.29
N MET A 278 8.34 13.10 14.54
CA MET A 278 9.30 14.10 14.09
C MET A 278 9.37 14.19 12.57
N GLN A 279 9.43 13.07 11.85
CA GLN A 279 9.43 13.07 10.38
C GLN A 279 8.14 13.65 9.81
N ALA A 280 6.98 13.28 10.38
CA ALA A 280 5.70 13.83 9.98
C ALA A 280 5.63 15.36 10.17
N LYS A 281 6.20 15.87 11.26
CA LYS A 281 6.28 17.32 11.52
C LYS A 281 7.17 18.03 10.50
N LEU A 282 8.29 17.41 10.11
CA LEU A 282 9.17 17.95 9.06
C LEU A 282 8.50 17.94 7.69
N ASP A 283 7.83 16.84 7.33
CA ASP A 283 7.06 16.72 6.08
C ASP A 283 5.99 17.82 5.97
N GLN A 284 5.26 18.09 7.05
CA GLN A 284 4.26 19.17 7.10
C GLN A 284 4.87 20.55 6.90
N ALA A 285 5.99 20.83 7.57
CA ALA A 285 6.68 22.10 7.41
C ALA A 285 7.20 22.27 5.97
N TYR A 286 7.73 21.20 5.39
CA TYR A 286 8.22 21.18 4.01
C TYR A 286 7.08 21.41 3.00
N ALA A 287 5.96 20.71 3.14
CA ALA A 287 4.79 20.89 2.27
C ALA A 287 4.19 22.30 2.38
N SER A 288 4.12 22.84 3.61
CA SER A 288 3.66 24.22 3.84
C SER A 288 4.59 25.25 3.17
N ALA A 289 5.91 25.03 3.22
CA ALA A 289 6.89 25.87 2.55
C ALA A 289 6.74 25.81 1.02
N LEU A 290 6.54 24.61 0.45
CA LEU A 290 6.33 24.44 -0.98
C LEU A 290 5.05 25.13 -1.47
N ALA A 291 3.95 24.97 -0.74
CA ALA A 291 2.68 25.64 -1.06
C ALA A 291 2.81 27.18 -1.02
N ALA A 292 3.67 27.72 -0.14
CA ALA A 292 3.97 29.14 -0.10
C ALA A 292 4.84 29.60 -1.30
N THR A 293 5.71 28.71 -1.83
CA THR A 293 6.58 29.00 -2.99
C THR A 293 5.94 28.75 -4.36
N GLU A 294 4.85 27.98 -4.47
CA GLU A 294 4.09 27.90 -5.74
C GLU A 294 3.43 29.24 -6.13
N GLY A 295 3.47 30.25 -5.25
CA GLY A 295 3.24 31.66 -5.56
C GLY A 295 4.50 32.47 -5.92
N GLU A 296 5.69 32.06 -5.47
CA GLU A 296 6.98 32.72 -5.71
C GLU A 296 8.14 31.70 -5.57
N VAL A 297 8.91 31.50 -6.65
CA VAL A 297 10.25 30.88 -6.75
C VAL A 297 10.31 29.44 -7.32
N GLU A 298 10.91 29.37 -8.51
CA GLU A 298 11.50 28.21 -9.16
C GLU A 298 12.70 27.68 -8.34
N VAL A 299 12.55 26.53 -7.70
CA VAL A 299 13.69 25.84 -7.04
C VAL A 299 14.47 25.09 -8.11
N VAL A 300 15.52 25.74 -8.60
CA VAL A 300 16.55 25.14 -9.45
C VAL A 300 17.46 24.28 -8.59
N PHE A 301 17.60 22.99 -8.94
CA PHE A 301 18.74 22.17 -8.58
C PHE A 301 19.61 21.95 -9.82
#